data_AF-A0A7J7Z873-F1
#
_entry.id   AF-A0A7J7Z873-F1
#
_cell.length_a   1.000
_cell.length_b   1.000
_cell.length_c   1.000
_cell.angle_alpha   90.00
_cell.angle_beta   90.00
_cell.angle_gamma   90.00
#
_symmetry.space_group_name_H-M   'P 1'
#
loop_
_entity.id
_entity.type
_entity.pdbx_description
1 polymer ?
#
loop_
_entity_poly.entity_id
_entity_poly.type
_entity_poly.pdbx_seq_one_letter_code
_entity_poly.pdbx_strand_id
1 'polypeptide(L)'
;MTNTKGKRRGTRYMFSRPFRKHGVVPLATYMRIYNVTQHAVGIIVNKQVKGKILAKRINVRIEHIKHSKSRDSFLKRVKENDQKKKEAKEKGTWVQLKRQPAPPREAHFVRTNGKEPELLEPIPYEFMA
;
A
#
# COMPACT_ATOMS: atom_id res chain seq x y z
N MET A 1 -13.76 25.74 -26.47
CA MET A 1 -12.47 26.19 -25.89
C MET A 1 -11.58 24.97 -25.64
N THR A 2 -10.40 24.89 -26.25
CA THR A 2 -9.49 23.73 -26.10
C THR A 2 -8.41 24.02 -25.07
N ASN A 3 -8.14 23.06 -24.18
CA ASN A 3 -7.07 23.18 -23.19
C ASN A 3 -5.67 23.10 -23.81
N THR A 4 -4.70 23.82 -23.26
CA THR A 4 -3.28 23.82 -23.71
C THR A 4 -2.62 22.45 -23.58
N LYS A 5 -1.57 22.11 -24.33
CA LYS A 5 -0.92 20.77 -24.31
C LYS A 5 0.39 20.72 -23.52
N GLY A 6 0.57 21.61 -22.52
CA GLY A 6 1.81 21.73 -21.76
C GLY A 6 2.11 20.52 -20.85
N LYS A 7 3.40 20.18 -20.69
CA LYS A 7 3.87 19.03 -19.87
C LYS A 7 3.46 19.11 -18.39
N ARG A 8 3.33 20.31 -17.83
CA ARG A 8 2.97 20.59 -16.42
C ARG A 8 1.57 21.20 -16.25
N ARG A 9 0.69 21.06 -17.25
CA ARG A 9 -0.70 21.52 -17.12
C ARG A 9 -1.41 20.72 -16.03
N GLY A 10 -2.09 21.40 -15.10
CA GLY A 10 -2.90 20.78 -14.05
C GLY A 10 -2.12 20.20 -12.86
N THR A 11 -0.82 20.51 -12.72
CA THR A 11 0.03 19.92 -11.67
C THR A 11 0.23 20.81 -10.45
N ARG A 12 -0.68 21.76 -10.18
CA ARG A 12 -0.56 22.76 -9.09
C ARG A 12 -0.39 22.08 -7.72
N TYR A 13 -1.25 21.11 -7.40
CA TYR A 13 -1.19 20.37 -6.14
C TYR A 13 -0.39 19.06 -6.23
N MET A 14 -0.23 18.49 -7.43
CA MET A 14 0.47 17.20 -7.60
C MET A 14 1.98 17.31 -7.38
N PHE A 15 2.59 18.42 -7.79
CA PHE A 15 4.02 18.70 -7.57
C PHE A 15 4.26 19.75 -6.49
N SER A 16 3.24 20.09 -5.69
CA SER A 16 3.45 20.94 -4.51
C SER A 16 4.16 20.15 -3.41
N ARG A 17 4.83 20.88 -2.52
CA ARG A 17 5.38 20.30 -1.29
C ARG A 17 4.28 20.27 -0.23
N PRO A 18 4.26 19.26 0.66
CA PRO A 18 3.32 19.22 1.77
C PRO A 18 3.55 20.40 2.74
N PHE A 19 2.49 20.75 3.47
CA PHE A 19 2.54 21.82 4.47
C PHE A 19 3.66 21.60 5.49
N ARG A 20 4.43 22.66 5.79
CA ARG A 20 5.60 22.64 6.68
C ARG A 20 6.67 21.58 6.31
N LYS A 21 6.74 21.16 5.04
CA LYS A 21 7.76 20.23 4.50
C LYS A 21 8.53 20.82 3.31
N HIS A 22 8.69 22.13 3.30
CA HIS A 22 9.52 22.85 2.32
C HIS A 22 11.00 22.80 2.72
N GLY A 23 11.90 23.25 1.84
CA GLY A 23 13.34 23.29 2.09
C GLY A 23 14.10 22.02 1.69
N VAL A 24 15.15 21.69 2.45
CA VAL A 24 16.13 20.64 2.12
C VAL A 24 15.49 19.25 2.14
N VAL A 25 15.78 18.44 1.12
CA VAL A 25 15.35 17.03 1.06
C VAL A 25 16.21 16.19 2.01
N PRO A 26 15.63 15.32 2.85
CA PRO A 26 16.41 14.49 3.78
C PRO A 26 17.43 13.60 3.07
N LEU A 27 18.64 13.51 3.62
CA LEU A 27 19.77 12.74 3.07
C LEU A 27 19.46 11.26 2.85
N ALA A 28 18.61 10.68 3.71
CA ALA A 28 18.13 9.31 3.58
C ALA A 28 17.39 9.03 2.25
N THR A 29 16.95 10.07 1.53
CA THR A 29 16.35 9.92 0.20
C THR A 29 17.41 9.60 -0.85
N TYR A 30 18.57 10.25 -0.77
CA TYR A 30 19.68 10.09 -1.70
C TYR A 30 20.49 8.81 -1.46
N MET A 31 20.62 8.39 -0.20
CA MET A 31 21.42 7.23 0.20
C MET A 31 20.69 5.88 -0.01
N ARG A 32 19.56 5.86 -0.73
CA ARG A 32 18.87 4.62 -1.08
C ARG A 32 19.60 3.89 -2.19
N ILE A 33 19.83 2.61 -1.98
CA ILE A 33 20.58 1.78 -2.91
C ILE A 33 19.64 1.31 -4.04
N TYR A 34 19.99 1.67 -5.27
CA TYR A 34 19.40 1.16 -6.51
C TYR A 34 20.55 0.72 -7.44
N ASN A 35 20.45 -0.45 -8.07
CA ASN A 35 21.54 -1.01 -8.90
C ASN A 35 21.53 -0.48 -10.34
N VAL A 36 21.71 0.83 -10.53
CA VAL A 36 21.67 1.43 -11.88
C VAL A 36 22.72 2.54 -12.07
N THR A 37 22.32 3.76 -12.43
CA THR A 37 23.22 4.88 -12.76
C THR A 37 23.53 5.72 -11.52
N GLN A 38 24.51 6.63 -11.63
CA GLN A 38 25.01 7.45 -10.51
C GLN A 38 23.92 8.27 -9.78
N HIS A 39 22.95 8.84 -10.51
CA HIS A 39 21.94 9.75 -9.94
C HIS A 39 20.49 9.45 -10.34
N ALA A 40 20.27 8.45 -11.20
CA ALA A 40 18.96 8.13 -11.75
C ALA A 40 18.73 6.62 -11.87
N VAL A 41 17.46 6.26 -12.00
CA VAL A 41 17.01 4.88 -12.15
C VAL A 41 16.14 4.81 -13.40
N GLY A 42 16.46 3.86 -14.29
CA GLY A 42 15.62 3.50 -15.41
C GLY A 42 14.49 2.58 -14.94
N ILE A 43 13.24 2.98 -15.17
CA ILE A 43 12.06 2.25 -14.74
C ILE A 43 11.21 1.90 -15.96
N ILE A 44 10.76 0.65 -16.04
CA ILE A 44 9.72 0.24 -16.98
C ILE A 44 8.36 0.42 -16.29
N VAL A 45 7.51 1.28 -16.85
CA VAL A 45 6.14 1.53 -16.39
C VAL A 45 5.14 1.12 -17.45
N ASN A 46 4.07 0.45 -17.04
CA ASN A 46 2.97 0.10 -17.91
C ASN A 46 2.04 1.32 -18.07
N LYS A 47 1.99 1.88 -19.28
CA LYS A 47 1.11 3.00 -19.62
C LYS A 47 0.00 2.52 -20.55
N GLN A 48 -1.24 2.70 -20.14
CA GLN A 48 -2.39 2.51 -21.01
C GLN A 48 -2.47 3.66 -22.02
N VAL A 49 -2.57 3.32 -23.30
CA VAL A 49 -2.75 4.26 -24.41
C VAL A 49 -3.94 3.77 -25.23
N LYS A 50 -5.11 4.40 -25.01
CA LYS A 50 -6.40 3.95 -25.56
C LYS A 50 -6.66 2.49 -25.15
N GLY A 51 -6.82 1.57 -26.10
CA GLY A 51 -7.16 0.16 -25.84
C GLY A 51 -5.99 -0.77 -25.51
N LYS A 52 -4.74 -0.29 -25.44
CA LYS A 52 -3.58 -1.16 -25.20
C LYS A 52 -2.68 -0.66 -24.07
N ILE A 53 -2.00 -1.60 -23.41
CA ILE A 53 -1.01 -1.33 -22.37
C ILE A 53 0.38 -1.46 -23.00
N LEU A 54 1.19 -0.41 -22.87
CA LEU A 54 2.55 -0.36 -23.38
C LEU A 54 3.55 -0.28 -22.23
N ALA A 55 4.55 -1.15 -22.24
CA ALA A 55 5.69 -1.05 -21.34
C ALA A 55 6.61 0.08 -21.83
N LYS A 56 6.66 1.19 -21.09
CA LYS A 56 7.48 2.36 -21.42
C LYS A 56 8.65 2.48 -20.47
N ARG A 57 9.83 2.80 -21.01
CA ARG A 57 11.03 3.10 -20.23
C ARG A 57 11.09 4.59 -19.92
N ILE A 58 11.29 4.93 -18.65
CA ILE A 58 11.48 6.31 -18.17
C ILE A 58 12.72 6.37 -17.27
N ASN A 59 13.48 7.45 -17.39
CA ASN A 59 14.61 7.71 -16.49
C ASN A 59 14.17 8.75 -15.47
N VAL A 60 14.25 8.39 -14.19
CA VAL A 60 13.76 9.21 -13.08
C VAL A 60 14.87 9.35 -12.04
N ARG A 61 15.06 10.55 -11.49
CA ARG A 61 16.03 10.79 -10.43
C ARG A 61 15.57 10.21 -9.08
N ILE A 62 16.53 9.93 -8.21
CA ILE A 62 16.33 9.19 -6.94
C ILE A 62 15.35 9.90 -5.99
N GLU A 63 15.33 11.24 -5.98
CA GLU A 63 14.47 12.07 -5.11
C GLU A 63 12.97 11.84 -5.37
N HIS A 64 12.62 11.37 -6.57
CA HIS A 64 11.25 11.11 -6.99
C HIS A 64 10.83 9.64 -6.81
N ILE A 65 11.71 8.80 -6.26
CA ILE A 65 11.51 7.36 -6.16
C ILE A 65 11.52 6.91 -4.69
N LYS A 66 10.73 5.87 -4.40
CA LYS A 66 10.76 5.13 -3.14
C LYS A 66 10.59 3.65 -3.38
N HIS A 67 11.16 2.81 -2.51
CA HIS A 67 10.93 1.37 -2.53
C HIS A 67 9.47 1.02 -2.25
N SER A 68 8.96 -0.03 -2.91
CA SER A 68 7.60 -0.51 -2.72
C SER A 68 7.51 -1.53 -1.60
N LYS A 69 6.72 -1.21 -0.56
CA LYS A 69 6.47 -2.11 0.57
C LYS A 69 5.65 -3.36 0.20
N SER A 70 4.99 -3.38 -0.95
CA SER A 70 4.19 -4.54 -1.39
C SER A 70 5.05 -5.76 -1.71
N ARG A 71 6.28 -5.55 -2.21
CA ARG A 71 7.22 -6.64 -2.47
C ARG A 71 7.86 -7.14 -1.17
N ASP A 72 8.17 -6.23 -0.26
CA ASP A 72 8.77 -6.58 1.03
C ASP A 72 7.88 -7.53 1.83
N SER A 73 6.58 -7.25 1.91
CA SER A 73 5.62 -8.13 2.59
C SER A 73 5.51 -9.50 1.93
N PHE A 74 5.56 -9.55 0.60
CA PHE A 74 5.59 -10.80 -0.15
C PHE A 74 6.86 -11.62 0.16
N LEU A 75 8.04 -11.00 0.12
CA LEU A 75 9.32 -11.69 0.37
C LEU A 75 9.41 -12.21 1.81
N LYS A 76 8.96 -11.43 2.79
CA LYS A 76 8.87 -11.88 4.19
C LYS A 76 8.01 -13.13 4.34
N ARG A 77 6.84 -13.13 3.68
CA ARG A 77 5.94 -14.29 3.68
C ARG A 77 6.50 -15.50 2.97
N VAL A 78 7.26 -15.32 1.88
CA VAL A 78 7.95 -16.43 1.21
C VAL A 78 8.92 -17.09 2.19
N LYS A 79 9.77 -16.28 2.86
CA LYS A 79 10.73 -16.78 3.85
C LYS A 79 10.05 -17.52 5.01
N GLU A 80 8.96 -16.97 5.53
CA GLU A 80 8.17 -17.60 6.60
C GLU A 80 7.54 -18.93 6.15
N ASN A 81 6.99 -18.96 4.93
CA ASN A 81 6.40 -20.18 4.38
C ASN A 81 7.45 -21.27 4.14
N ASP A 82 8.63 -20.91 3.66
CA ASP A 82 9.73 -21.86 3.44
C ASP A 82 10.19 -22.47 4.78
N GLN A 83 10.27 -21.65 5.83
CA GLN A 83 10.58 -22.10 7.18
C GLN A 83 9.51 -23.07 7.70
N LYS A 84 8.22 -22.71 7.62
CA LYS A 84 7.10 -23.59 8.02
C LYS A 84 7.08 -24.90 7.24
N LYS A 85 7.42 -24.85 5.95
CA LYS A 85 7.49 -26.04 5.09
C LYS A 85 8.61 -26.98 5.53
N LYS A 86 9.77 -26.44 5.90
CA LYS A 86 10.89 -27.22 6.43
C LYS A 86 10.53 -27.89 7.75
N GLU A 87 9.97 -27.14 8.70
CA GLU A 87 9.54 -27.66 10.00
C GLU A 87 8.45 -28.72 9.89
N ALA A 88 7.46 -28.51 9.02
CA ALA A 88 6.39 -29.47 8.77
C ALA A 88 6.94 -30.78 8.17
N LYS A 89 7.93 -30.68 7.28
CA LYS A 89 8.61 -31.86 6.71
C LYS A 89 9.40 -32.63 7.77
N GLU A 90 10.11 -31.93 8.66
CA GLU A 90 10.86 -32.55 9.77
C GLU A 90 9.92 -33.24 10.77
N LYS A 91 8.76 -32.64 11.07
CA LYS A 91 7.75 -33.20 11.97
C LYS A 91 6.82 -34.23 11.32
N GLY A 92 6.85 -34.36 9.98
CA GLY A 92 5.93 -35.21 9.22
C GLY A 92 4.48 -34.72 9.22
N THR A 93 4.21 -33.46 9.59
CA THR A 93 2.87 -32.89 9.63
C THR A 93 2.54 -32.15 8.35
N TRP A 94 1.26 -32.10 7.98
CA TRP A 94 0.80 -31.28 6.86
C TRP A 94 0.45 -29.87 7.33
N VAL A 95 0.81 -28.85 6.54
CA VAL A 95 0.55 -27.43 6.85
C VAL A 95 -0.07 -26.71 5.66
N GLN A 96 -1.12 -25.90 5.91
CA GLN A 96 -1.72 -25.04 4.89
C GLN A 96 -0.93 -23.74 4.74
N LEU A 97 -0.34 -23.51 3.57
CA LEU A 97 0.49 -22.32 3.28
C LEU A 97 -0.24 -21.25 2.46
N LYS A 98 -1.40 -21.58 1.89
CA LYS A 98 -2.23 -20.65 1.11
C LYS A 98 -3.01 -19.74 2.06
N ARG A 99 -3.10 -18.46 1.70
CA ARG A 99 -3.94 -17.49 2.41
C ARG A 99 -5.41 -17.79 2.13
N GLN A 100 -6.25 -17.63 3.15
CA GLN A 100 -7.70 -17.67 3.02
C GLN A 100 -8.28 -16.26 3.15
N PRO A 101 -9.40 -15.96 2.46
CA PRO A 101 -10.19 -14.78 2.78
C PRO A 101 -10.75 -14.88 4.20
N ALA A 102 -11.28 -13.77 4.72
CA ALA A 102 -11.93 -13.78 6.02
C ALA A 102 -13.09 -14.80 6.03
N PRO A 103 -13.09 -15.79 6.92
CA PRO A 103 -14.19 -16.74 7.04
C PRO A 103 -15.41 -16.08 7.73
N PRO A 104 -16.60 -16.70 7.64
CA PRO A 104 -17.71 -16.35 8.51
C PRO A 104 -17.30 -16.36 9.98
N ARG A 105 -17.89 -15.48 10.80
CA ARG A 105 -17.62 -15.47 12.24
C ARG A 105 -18.09 -16.79 12.84
N GLU A 106 -17.24 -17.41 13.66
CA GLU A 106 -17.60 -18.62 14.37
C GLU A 106 -18.65 -18.33 15.46
N ALA A 107 -19.47 -19.34 15.74
CA ALA A 107 -20.43 -19.28 16.83
C ALA A 107 -19.67 -19.11 18.16
N HIS A 108 -20.11 -18.15 18.98
CA HIS A 108 -19.54 -17.90 20.30
C HIS A 108 -20.64 -17.47 21.27
N PHE A 109 -20.42 -17.75 22.55
CA PHE A 109 -21.32 -17.29 23.60
C PHE A 109 -20.90 -15.90 24.08
N VAL A 110 -21.86 -14.98 24.15
CA VAL A 110 -21.68 -13.67 24.76
C VAL A 110 -22.29 -13.72 26.16
N ARG A 111 -21.47 -13.52 27.20
CA ARG A 111 -21.93 -13.43 28.59
C ARG A 111 -22.14 -11.98 28.97
N THR A 112 -23.23 -11.70 29.68
CA THR A 112 -23.60 -10.35 30.12
C THR A 112 -22.92 -9.93 31.43
N ASN A 113 -22.28 -10.85 32.16
CA ASN A 113 -21.54 -10.61 33.41
C ASN A 113 -22.28 -9.64 34.37
N GLY A 114 -23.59 -9.81 34.51
CA GLY A 114 -24.43 -9.00 35.40
C GLY A 114 -24.87 -7.64 34.87
N LYS A 115 -24.45 -7.22 33.66
CA LYS A 115 -24.95 -6.02 33.00
C LYS A 115 -26.09 -6.36 32.04
N GLU A 116 -27.25 -5.76 32.26
CA GLU A 116 -28.38 -5.90 31.35
C GLU A 116 -28.09 -5.19 30.01
N PRO A 117 -28.57 -5.74 28.87
CA PRO A 117 -28.53 -5.04 27.59
C PRO A 117 -29.24 -3.69 27.70
N GLU A 118 -28.57 -2.63 27.22
CA GLU A 118 -29.13 -1.28 27.26
C GLU A 118 -30.23 -1.14 26.20
N LEU A 119 -31.41 -0.70 26.63
CA LEU A 119 -32.51 -0.34 25.73
C LEU A 119 -32.19 1.02 25.11
N LEU A 120 -32.06 1.04 23.78
CA LEU A 120 -31.88 2.28 23.04
C LEU A 120 -33.21 2.73 22.44
N GLU A 121 -33.56 3.99 22.65
CA GLU A 121 -34.76 4.62 22.09
C GLU A 121 -34.38 5.63 20.99
N PRO A 122 -35.21 5.80 19.95
CA PRO A 122 -35.00 6.84 18.96
C PRO A 122 -35.09 8.22 19.61
N ILE A 123 -34.11 9.08 19.33
CA ILE A 123 -34.08 10.46 19.81
C ILE A 123 -35.24 11.23 19.14
N PRO A 124 -35.99 12.08 19.87
CA PRO A 124 -37.01 12.92 19.28
C PRO A 124 -36.41 13.89 18.24
N TYR A 125 -37.23 14.27 17.27
CA TYR A 125 -36.83 15.28 16.28
C TYR A 125 -36.54 16.62 16.97
N GLU A 126 -35.34 17.14 16.76
CA GLU A 126 -34.92 18.46 17.20
C GLU A 126 -34.37 19.24 16.00
N PHE A 127 -34.82 20.49 15.85
CA PHE A 127 -34.28 21.38 14.83
C PHE A 127 -33.04 22.07 15.39
N MET A 128 -31.85 21.68 14.92
CA MET A 128 -30.59 22.36 15.20
C MET A 128 -30.21 23.29 14.02
N ALA A 129 -29.89 24.55 14.33
CA ALA A 129 -29.42 25.56 13.38
C ALA A 129 -27.89 25.65 13.34
#